data_AF-A0A1Q4ACB6-F1
#
_entry.id   AF-A0A1Q4ACB6-F1
#
_cell.length_a   1.000
_cell.length_b   1.000
_cell.length_c   1.000
_cell.angle_alpha   90.00
_cell.angle_beta   90.00
_cell.angle_gamma   90.00
#
_symmetry.space_group_name_H-M   'P 1'
#
loop_
_entity.id
_entity.type
_entity.pdbx_description
1 polymer ?
#
loop_
_entity_poly.entity_id
_entity_poly.type
_entity_poly.pdbx_seq_one_letter_code
_entity_poly.pdbx_strand_id
1 'polypeptide(L)' 'MSAEEDAAIHAAALADPDAQPLPDTLPPRRGRPKAAQTKMQVPLRLDADVVARFKADGPGWQSRMNAALRKAAGL' A
#
# COMPACT_ATOMS: atom_id res chain seq x y z
N MET A 1 -21.51 18.40 -12.47
CA MET A 1 -21.09 19.18 -11.30
C MET A 1 -20.86 20.59 -11.81
N SER A 2 -21.70 21.53 -11.39
CA SER A 2 -21.64 22.93 -11.83
C SER A 2 -20.63 23.68 -10.97
N ALA A 3 -19.98 24.71 -11.54
CA ALA A 3 -19.10 25.59 -10.77
C ALA A 3 -19.83 26.31 -9.62
N GLU A 4 -21.13 26.55 -9.76
CA GLU A 4 -21.99 27.10 -8.70
C GLU A 4 -22.17 26.13 -7.53
N GLU A 5 -22.25 24.84 -7.83
CA GLU A 5 -22.40 23.78 -6.84
C GLU A 5 -21.10 23.61 -6.05
N ASP A 6 -19.95 23.64 -6.72
CA ASP A 6 -18.63 23.62 -6.10
C ASP A 6 -18.40 24.84 -5.20
N ALA A 7 -18.84 26.04 -5.63
CA ALA A 7 -18.76 27.25 -4.84
C ALA A 7 -19.63 27.19 -3.58
N ALA A 8 -20.84 26.64 -3.69
CA ALA A 8 -21.74 26.46 -2.55
C ALA A 8 -21.17 25.46 -1.52
N ILE A 9 -20.60 24.34 -1.98
CA ILE A 9 -19.94 23.35 -1.12
C ILE A 9 -18.73 23.98 -0.39
N HIS A 10 -17.91 24.75 -1.11
CA HIS A 10 -16.75 25.43 -0.52
C HIS A 10 -17.15 26.49 0.52
N ALA A 11 -18.19 27.28 0.23
CA ALA A 11 -18.71 28.27 1.16
C ALA A 11 -19.27 27.62 2.44
N ALA A 12 -19.99 26.50 2.30
CA ALA A 12 -20.51 25.75 3.44
C ALA A 12 -19.36 25.15 4.29
N ALA A 13 -18.30 24.64 3.67
CA ALA A 13 -17.13 24.13 4.38
C ALA A 13 -16.39 25.23 5.16
N LEU A 14 -16.27 26.45 4.62
CA LEU A 14 -15.64 27.57 5.33
C LEU A 14 -16.47 28.11 6.49
N ALA A 15 -17.79 27.96 6.44
CA ALA A 15 -18.69 28.42 7.49
C ALA A 15 -18.80 27.44 8.67
N ASP A 16 -18.32 26.20 8.52
CA ASP A 16 -18.37 25.17 9.54
C ASP A 16 -17.23 25.34 10.57
N PRO A 17 -17.52 25.58 11.85
CA PRO A 17 -16.51 25.74 12.90
C PRO A 17 -15.70 24.46 13.19
N ASP A 18 -16.23 23.28 12.84
CA ASP A 18 -15.54 22.00 13.00
C ASP A 18 -14.65 21.66 11.78
N ALA A 19 -14.86 22.36 10.66
CA ALA A 19 -14.08 22.21 9.43
C ALA A 19 -12.81 23.08 9.46
N GLN A 20 -11.88 22.75 10.35
CA GLN A 20 -10.60 23.46 10.39
C GLN A 20 -9.79 23.19 9.10
N PRO A 21 -9.32 24.23 8.38
CA PRO A 21 -8.48 24.04 7.21
C PRO A 21 -7.18 23.34 7.62
N LEU A 22 -6.75 22.38 6.80
CA LEU A 22 -5.44 21.75 6.97
C LEU A 22 -4.36 22.84 6.84
N PRO A 23 -3.39 22.92 7.75
CA PRO A 23 -2.29 23.86 7.61
C PRO A 23 -1.44 23.50 6.40
N ASP A 24 -0.96 24.51 5.67
CA ASP A 24 -0.08 24.34 4.50
C ASP A 24 1.21 23.56 4.84
N THR A 25 1.61 23.56 6.11
CA THR A 25 2.76 22.83 6.63
C THR A 25 2.30 21.65 7.49
N LEU A 26 1.95 20.53 6.84
CA LEU A 26 1.80 19.26 7.55
C LEU A 26 3.18 18.71 7.94
N PRO A 27 3.38 18.27 9.20
CA PRO A 27 4.59 17.55 9.57
C PRO A 27 4.72 16.29 8.71
N PRO A 28 5.95 15.84 8.39
CA PRO A 28 6.16 14.65 7.58
C PRO A 28 5.42 13.47 8.20
N ARG A 29 4.62 12.77 7.37
CA ARG A 29 3.81 11.63 7.80
C ARG A 29 4.70 10.64 8.55
N ARG A 30 4.45 10.46 9.84
CA ARG A 30 5.14 9.45 10.66
C ARG A 30 4.76 8.08 10.10
N GLY A 31 5.73 7.37 9.54
CA GLY A 31 5.56 6.06 8.93
C GLY A 31 6.88 5.31 8.86
N ARG A 32 6.83 4.01 8.57
CA ARG A 32 8.05 3.22 8.31
C ARG A 32 8.83 3.91 7.19
N PRO A 33 10.16 4.12 7.33
CA PRO A 33 10.98 4.63 6.25
C PRO A 33 10.74 3.85 4.97
N LYS A 34 10.64 4.56 3.84
CA LYS A 34 10.48 3.92 2.54
C LYS A 34 11.65 2.95 2.31
N ALA A 35 11.34 1.68 2.03
CA ALA A 35 12.38 0.72 1.71
C ALA A 35 13.10 1.17 0.42
N ALA A 36 14.44 1.13 0.42
CA ALA A 36 15.23 1.46 -0.76
C ALA A 36 14.95 0.48 -1.93
N GLN A 37 14.63 -0.77 -1.60
CA GLN A 37 14.24 -1.81 -2.54
C GLN A 37 12.98 -2.51 -2.04
N THR A 38 11.92 -2.48 -2.86
CA THR A 38 10.64 -3.11 -2.55
C THR A 38 10.47 -4.36 -3.39
N LYS A 39 9.79 -5.38 -2.86
CA LYS A 39 9.41 -6.56 -3.64
C LYS A 39 8.48 -6.14 -4.78
N MET A 40 8.74 -6.61 -5.99
CA MET A 40 7.85 -6.40 -7.12
C MET A 40 6.74 -7.46 -7.10
N GLN A 41 5.49 -7.03 -7.20
CA GLN A 41 4.36 -7.93 -7.42
C GLN A 41 4.28 -8.24 -8.91
N VAL A 42 4.46 -9.51 -9.28
CA VAL A 42 4.42 -9.97 -10.67
C VAL A 42 3.33 -11.03 -10.87
N PRO A 43 2.64 -11.04 -12.02
CA PRO A 43 1.72 -12.14 -12.36
C PRO A 43 2.54 -13.36 -12.79
N LEU A 44 2.72 -14.32 -11.87
CA LEU A 44 3.45 -15.58 -12.10
C LEU A 44 2.51 -16.77 -11.95
N ARG A 45 2.57 -17.72 -12.90
CA ARG A 45 1.93 -19.02 -12.78
C ARG A 45 2.91 -20.01 -12.16
N LEU A 46 2.47 -20.72 -11.14
CA LEU A 46 3.21 -21.76 -10.44
C LEU A 46 2.34 -23.01 -10.40
N ASP A 47 2.97 -24.18 -10.34
CA ASP A 47 2.25 -25.44 -10.16
C ASP A 47 1.51 -25.44 -8.81
N ALA A 48 0.33 -26.06 -8.80
CA ALA A 48 -0.57 -26.02 -7.66
C ALA A 48 0.02 -26.74 -6.42
N ASP A 49 0.77 -27.81 -6.64
CA ASP A 49 1.45 -28.59 -5.61
C ASP A 49 2.58 -27.80 -4.94
N VAL A 50 3.34 -27.02 -5.70
CA VAL A 50 4.37 -26.11 -5.19
C VAL A 50 3.74 -25.09 -4.26
N VAL A 51 2.65 -24.43 -4.68
CA VAL A 51 1.95 -23.45 -3.84
C VAL A 51 1.36 -24.12 -2.60
N ALA A 52 0.76 -25.31 -2.74
CA ALA A 52 0.20 -26.06 -1.63
C ALA A 52 1.27 -26.44 -0.59
N ARG A 53 2.46 -26.88 -1.04
CA ARG A 53 3.61 -27.19 -0.17
C ARG A 53 3.97 -26.01 0.72
N PHE A 54 4.18 -24.83 0.14
CA PHE A 54 4.56 -23.66 0.93
C PHE A 54 3.43 -23.20 1.86
N LYS A 55 2.17 -23.22 1.40
CA LYS A 55 1.00 -22.84 2.21
C LYS A 55 0.80 -23.75 3.43
N ALA A 56 1.13 -25.04 3.32
CA ALA A 56 1.02 -26.00 4.42
C ALA A 56 1.87 -25.61 5.64
N ASP A 57 2.97 -24.90 5.43
CA ASP A 57 3.84 -24.37 6.50
C ASP A 57 3.25 -23.15 7.23
N GLY A 58 2.03 -22.71 6.87
CA GLY A 58 1.30 -21.64 7.56
C GLY A 58 1.74 -20.22 7.20
N PRO A 59 1.48 -19.23 8.09
CA PRO A 59 1.80 -17.82 7.85
C PRO A 59 3.26 -17.61 7.42
N GLY A 60 3.47 -16.62 6.54
CA GLY A 60 4.79 -16.31 6.00
C GLY A 60 5.27 -17.23 4.86
N TRP A 61 4.41 -18.11 4.34
CA TRP A 61 4.76 -19.02 3.24
C TRP A 61 5.30 -18.32 1.99
N GLN A 62 4.78 -17.13 1.65
CA GLN A 62 5.29 -16.34 0.52
C GLN A 62 6.72 -15.85 0.76
N SER A 63 7.08 -15.51 2.00
CA SER A 63 8.44 -15.11 2.36
C SER A 63 9.40 -16.30 2.26
N ARG A 64 8.97 -17.50 2.69
CA ARG A 64 9.76 -18.73 2.53
C ARG A 64 9.95 -19.11 1.05
N MET A 65 8.89 -19.03 0.26
CA MET A 65 8.94 -19.24 -1.19
C MET A 65 9.92 -18.27 -1.86
N ASN A 66 9.85 -16.98 -1.52
CA ASN A 66 10.78 -15.99 -2.04
C ASN A 66 12.23 -16.28 -1.64
N ALA A 67 12.49 -16.75 -0.42
CA ALA A 67 13.83 -17.14 0.02
C ALA A 67 14.37 -18.35 -0.78
N ALA A 68 13.51 -19.33 -1.07
CA ALA A 68 13.87 -20.47 -1.92
C ALA A 68 14.20 -20.02 -3.35
N LEU A 69 13.41 -19.11 -3.93
CA LEU A 69 13.66 -18.55 -5.26
C LEU A 69 14.99 -17.78 -5.31
N ARG A 70 15.31 -16.99 -4.28
CA ARG A 70 16.60 -16.31 -4.18
C ARG A 70 17.76 -17.30 -4.16
N LYS A 71 17.67 -18.32 -3.31
CA LYS A 71 18.68 -19.38 -3.22
C LYS A 71 18.88 -20.08 -4.57
N ALA A 72 17.79 -20.41 -5.27
CA ALA A 72 17.85 -21.04 -6.59
C ALA A 72 18.46 -20.12 -7.66
N ALA A 73 18.27 -18.81 -7.55
CA ALA A 73 18.86 -17.81 -8.43
C ALA A 73 20.30 -17.40 -8.04
N GLY A 74 20.84 -17.91 -6.93
CA GLY A 74 22.16 -17.51 -6.42
C GLY A 74 22.21 -16.13 -5.75
N LEU A 75 21.09 -15.66 -5.20
CA LEU A 75 20.89 -14.35 -4.55
C LEU A 75 20.78 -14.42 -3.02
#